data_AF-A0A2N7THM2-F1
#
_entry.id   AF-A0A2N7THM2-F1
#
_cell.length_a   1.000
_cell.length_b   1.000
_cell.length_c   1.000
_cell.angle_alpha   90.00
_cell.angle_beta   90.00
_cell.angle_gamma   90.00
#
_symmetry.space_group_name_H-M   'P 1'
#
loop_
_entity.id
_entity.type
_entity.pdbx_description
1 polymer ?
#
loop_
_entity_poly.entity_id
_entity_poly.type
_entity_poly.pdbx_seq_one_letter_code
_entity_poly.pdbx_strand_id
1 'polypeptide(L)'
;MEGRKEGGILPIAPSTYYEHKARKARPDRAPPRVQRDRWLSAEIQRVWDENFGVYGIRNVWRQLRREAIPAARCTVERMMR
;
A
#
# COMPACT_ATOMS: atom_id res chain seq x y z
N MET A 1 14.90 35.45 23.37
CA MET A 1 15.25 34.27 22.55
C MET A 1 14.60 33.06 23.18
N GLU A 2 13.42 32.67 22.68
CA GLU A 2 12.71 31.41 22.95
C GLU A 2 11.51 31.50 21.98
N GLY A 3 11.36 30.72 20.91
CA GLY A 3 11.42 29.27 20.89
C GLY A 3 9.99 28.72 20.91
N ARG A 4 9.29 28.70 19.76
CA ARG A 4 8.45 27.56 19.39
C ARG A 4 8.01 27.61 17.92
N LYS A 5 8.38 26.55 17.20
CA LYS A 5 7.97 26.27 15.83
C LYS A 5 6.46 26.05 15.80
N GLU A 6 5.72 26.88 15.07
CA GLU A 6 4.36 26.57 14.69
C GLU A 6 4.40 25.54 13.56
N GLY A 7 4.34 24.26 13.95
CA GLY A 7 4.01 23.19 13.03
C GLY A 7 2.55 23.34 12.61
N GLY A 8 2.30 24.14 11.57
CA GLY A 8 0.98 24.37 11.02
C GLY A 8 0.32 23.04 10.62
N ILE A 9 -0.84 22.77 11.23
CA ILE A 9 -1.74 21.69 10.85
C ILE A 9 -2.03 21.86 9.36
N LEU A 10 -1.70 20.83 8.55
CA LEU A 10 -2.07 20.80 7.14
C LEU A 10 -3.58 21.11 7.02
N PRO A 11 -4.03 22.02 6.14
CA PRO A 11 -5.43 22.39 6.02
C PRO A 11 -6.22 21.23 5.41
N ILE A 12 -6.54 20.25 6.25
CA ILE A 12 -7.33 19.07 5.96
C ILE A 12 -8.61 19.21 6.77
N ALA A 13 -9.76 19.05 6.12
CA ALA A 13 -11.03 19.06 6.83
C ALA A 13 -11.02 18.01 7.97
N PRO A 14 -11.49 18.35 9.18
CA PRO A 14 -11.48 17.41 10.30
C PRO A 14 -12.17 16.07 9.99
N SER A 15 -13.26 16.10 9.21
CA SER A 15 -13.95 14.89 8.73
C SER A 15 -13.02 13.97 7.94
N THR A 16 -12.25 14.51 7.00
CA THR A 16 -11.28 13.75 6.19
C THR A 16 -10.19 13.13 7.07
N TYR A 17 -9.69 13.87 8.07
CA TYR A 17 -8.71 13.32 9.03
C TYR A 17 -9.29 12.15 9.81
N TYR A 18 -10.48 12.31 10.39
CA TYR A 18 -11.12 11.26 11.20
C TYR A 18 -11.55 10.07 10.36
N GLU A 19 -12.01 10.26 9.12
CA GLU A 19 -12.26 9.17 8.18
C GLU A 19 -11.00 8.37 7.87
N HIS A 20 -9.89 9.05 7.58
CA HIS A 20 -8.62 8.37 7.33
C HIS A 20 -8.13 7.61 8.58
N LYS A 21 -8.27 8.21 9.77
CA LYS A 21 -7.97 7.55 11.05
C LYS A 21 -8.88 6.33 11.28
N ALA A 22 -10.16 6.43 10.96
CA ALA A 22 -11.11 5.32 11.05
C ALA A 22 -10.77 4.18 10.08
N ARG A 23 -10.36 4.48 8.83
CA ARG A 23 -9.91 3.47 7.84
C ARG A 23 -8.61 2.77 8.24
N LYS A 24 -7.75 3.41 9.03
CA LYS A 24 -6.57 2.78 9.65
C LYS A 24 -6.97 1.82 10.76
N ALA A 25 -7.90 2.23 11.63
CA ALA A 25 -8.38 1.41 12.74
C ALA A 25 -9.30 0.26 12.31
N ARG A 26 -10.04 0.43 11.21
CA ARG A 26 -11.00 -0.54 10.67
C ARG A 26 -10.72 -0.80 9.19
N PRO A 27 -9.83 -1.76 8.87
CA PRO A 27 -9.45 -2.09 7.50
C PRO A 27 -10.62 -2.49 6.60
N ASP A 28 -11.67 -3.08 7.18
CA ASP A 28 -12.95 -3.46 6.58
C ASP A 28 -13.73 -2.27 6.02
N ARG A 29 -13.57 -1.08 6.61
CA ARG A 29 -14.22 0.16 6.15
C ARG A 29 -13.47 0.85 5.01
N ALA A 30 -12.32 0.31 4.58
CA ALA A 30 -11.60 0.88 3.47
C ALA A 30 -12.37 0.63 2.15
N PRO A 31 -12.27 1.54 1.16
CA PRO A 31 -12.83 1.29 -0.17
C PRO A 31 -12.35 -0.05 -0.75
N PRO A 32 -13.16 -0.78 -1.54
CA PRO A 32 -12.80 -2.10 -2.07
C PRO A 32 -11.44 -2.12 -2.78
N ARG A 33 -11.09 -1.04 -3.50
CA ARG A 33 -9.78 -0.88 -4.14
C ARG A 33 -8.62 -0.92 -3.15
N VAL A 34 -8.75 -0.23 -2.00
CA VAL A 34 -7.70 -0.19 -0.97
C VAL A 34 -7.56 -1.56 -0.30
N GLN A 35 -8.67 -2.27 -0.09
CA GLN A 35 -8.63 -3.64 0.44
C GLN A 35 -7.90 -4.58 -0.52
N ARG A 36 -8.24 -4.52 -1.83
CA ARG A 36 -7.57 -5.30 -2.86
C ARG A 36 -6.09 -4.96 -2.98
N ASP A 37 -5.73 -3.67 -2.93
CA ASP A 37 -4.34 -3.23 -3.00
C ASP A 37 -3.55 -3.74 -1.78
N ARG A 38 -4.13 -3.71 -0.57
CA ARG A 38 -3.49 -4.26 0.63
C ARG A 38 -3.21 -5.75 0.51
N TRP A 39 -4.20 -6.52 0.04
CA TRP A 39 -4.03 -7.95 -0.20
C TRP A 39 -2.95 -8.21 -1.25
N LEU A 40 -2.98 -7.49 -2.38
CA LEU A 40 -1.99 -7.66 -3.44
C LEU A 40 -0.57 -7.26 -3.00
N SER A 41 -0.42 -6.21 -2.20
CA SER A 41 0.87 -5.84 -1.61
C SER A 41 1.43 -6.93 -0.72
N ALA A 42 0.60 -7.63 0.05
CA ALA A 42 1.05 -8.77 0.87
C ALA A 42 1.54 -9.93 0.00
N GLU A 43 0.84 -10.26 -1.09
CA GLU A 43 1.28 -11.30 -2.03
C GLU A 43 2.58 -10.93 -2.77
N ILE A 44 2.71 -9.66 -3.19
CA ILE A 44 3.96 -9.14 -3.78
C ILE A 44 5.12 -9.31 -2.80
N GLN A 45 4.92 -8.93 -1.54
CA GLN A 45 5.93 -9.04 -0.48
C GLN A 45 6.31 -10.50 -0.24
N ARG A 46 5.32 -11.39 -0.11
CA ARG A 46 5.56 -12.83 0.08
C ARG A 46 6.41 -13.41 -1.03
N VAL A 47 6.04 -13.17 -2.30
CA VAL A 47 6.81 -13.64 -3.47
C VAL A 47 8.23 -13.06 -3.47
N TRP A 48 8.41 -11.81 -3.08
CA TRP A 48 9.73 -11.19 -3.02
C TRP A 48 10.60 -11.81 -1.92
N ASP A 49 10.04 -12.03 -0.73
CA ASP A 49 10.73 -12.64 0.42
C ASP A 49 11.08 -14.10 0.16
N GLU A 50 10.17 -14.89 -0.42
CA GLU A 50 10.41 -16.29 -0.81
C GLU A 50 11.55 -16.42 -1.84
N ASN A 51 11.79 -15.37 -2.62
CA ASN A 51 12.88 -15.29 -3.60
C ASN A 51 14.08 -14.49 -3.09
N PHE A 52 14.23 -14.34 -1.76
CA PHE A 52 15.36 -13.68 -1.10
C PHE A 52 15.59 -12.23 -1.56
N GLY A 53 14.54 -11.56 -2.01
CA GLY A 53 14.61 -10.20 -2.55
C GLY A 53 15.28 -10.06 -3.92
N VAL A 54 15.69 -11.16 -4.56
CA VAL A 54 16.36 -11.16 -5.87
C VAL A 54 15.38 -10.81 -7.00
N TYR A 55 14.10 -11.12 -6.81
CA TYR A 55 13.10 -10.92 -7.85
C TYR A 55 12.77 -9.43 -8.00
N GLY A 56 13.17 -8.86 -9.13
CA GLY A 56 12.64 -7.57 -9.58
C GLY A 56 11.18 -7.67 -10.03
N ILE A 57 10.59 -6.52 -10.33
CA ILE A 57 9.16 -6.35 -10.68
C ILE A 57 8.65 -7.37 -11.71
N ARG A 58 9.40 -7.58 -12.80
CA ARG A 58 9.00 -8.50 -13.87
C ARG A 58 8.89 -9.94 -13.37
N ASN A 59 9.79 -10.37 -12.48
CA ASN A 59 9.81 -11.73 -11.97
C ASN A 59 8.70 -11.95 -10.95
N VAL A 60 8.50 -10.97 -10.06
CA VAL A 60 7.35 -10.96 -9.13
C VAL A 60 6.03 -11.05 -9.90
N TRP A 61 5.83 -10.21 -10.92
CA TRP A 61 4.61 -10.26 -11.75
C TRP A 61 4.41 -11.62 -12.45
N ARG A 62 5.49 -12.23 -12.94
CA ARG A 62 5.42 -13.57 -13.55
C ARG A 62 5.06 -14.64 -12.53
N GLN A 63 5.58 -14.56 -11.30
CA GLN A 63 5.28 -15.50 -10.23
C GLN A 63 3.83 -15.37 -9.77
N LEU A 64 3.34 -14.14 -9.53
CA LEU A 64 1.92 -13.89 -9.22
C LEU A 64 0.99 -14.47 -10.30
N ARG A 65 1.35 -14.32 -11.58
CA ARG A 65 0.58 -14.90 -12.69
C ARG A 65 0.61 -16.43 -12.68
N ARG A 66 1.72 -17.06 -12.29
CA ARG A 66 1.82 -18.53 -12.16
C ARG A 66 0.93 -19.08 -11.05
N GLU A 67 0.76 -18.30 -9.99
CA GLU A 67 -0.11 -18.63 -8.86
C GLU A 67 -1.57 -18.19 -9.06
N ALA A 68 -1.93 -17.81 -10.30
CA ALA A 68 -3.27 -17.34 -10.68
C ALA A 68 -3.75 -16.09 -9.91
N ILE A 69 -2.83 -15.28 -9.38
CA ILE A 69 -3.14 -14.01 -8.71
C ILE A 69 -3.31 -12.91 -9.79
N PRO A 70 -4.53 -12.33 -9.95
CA PRO A 70 -4.80 -11.36 -11.00
C PRO A 70 -4.22 -9.98 -10.65
N ALA A 71 -3.05 -9.69 -11.22
CA ALA A 71 -2.39 -8.39 -11.10
C ALA A 71 -1.90 -7.88 -12.46
N ALA A 72 -2.20 -6.61 -12.76
CA ALA A 72 -1.61 -5.93 -13.91
C ALA A 72 -0.14 -5.62 -13.61
N ARG A 73 0.73 -5.71 -14.63
CA ARG A 73 2.16 -5.41 -14.49
C ARG A 73 2.41 -4.01 -13.91
N CYS A 74 1.68 -3.01 -14.43
CA CYS A 74 1.76 -1.62 -13.94
C CYS A 74 1.36 -1.47 -12.47
N THR A 75 0.51 -2.37 -11.95
CA THR A 75 0.12 -2.37 -10.53
C THR A 75 1.26 -2.88 -9.66
N VAL A 76 1.94 -3.95 -10.09
CA VAL A 76 3.14 -4.46 -9.41
C VAL A 76 4.25 -3.42 -9.44
N GLU A 77 4.50 -2.78 -10.59
CA GLU A 77 5.49 -1.71 -10.74
C GLU A 77 5.22 -0.54 -9.79
N ARG A 78 3.96 -0.10 -9.69
CA ARG A 78 3.56 0.96 -8.76
C ARG A 78 3.73 0.56 -7.28
N MET A 79 3.48 -0.71 -6.94
CA MET A 79 3.51 -1.18 -5.54
C MET A 79 4.92 -1.51 -5.04
N MET A 80 5.84 -1.84 -5.95
CA MET A 80 7.25 -2.11 -5.61
C MET A 80 8.15 -0.85 -5.68
N ARG A 81 7.59 0.30 -6.08
CA ARG A 81 8.29 1.60 -6.11
C ARG A 81 8.01 2.38 -4.85
#